data_AF-A0A963TPT1-F1
#
_entry.id   AF-A0A963TPT1-F1
#
_cell.length_a   1.000
_cell.length_b   1.000
_cell.length_c   1.000
_cell.angle_alpha   90.00
_cell.angle_beta   90.00
_cell.angle_gamma   90.00
#
_symmetry.space_group_name_H-M   'P 1'
#
loop_
_entity.id
_entity.type
_entity.pdbx_description
1 polymer ?
#
loop_
_entity_poly.entity_id
_entity_poly.type
_entity_poly.pdbx_seq_one_letter_code
_entity_poly.pdbx_strand_id
1 'polypeptide(L)'
;DGSRTLIMWHDLFARNLQYTVVLRAAANFRPLEAFTSYWSPGGFKGTTLITVNGDTVDMESHGPLGTFTQTVKVPEKLSLGTHPVSGDGWHTWYDDPKAKGVQKSGMTYGLDPGGDMSRPVVGLLVPQQFENLGKEKITVRAGTFDTVHYKVAGASDTWVLMPDRILIKMSMKSRGIDYELVEFASGDNSEAR
;
A
#
# COMPACT_ATOMS: atom_id res chain seq x y z
N ASP A 1 9.05 -5.70 16.35
CA ASP A 1 8.72 -4.69 17.37
C ASP A 1 7.53 -3.81 16.95
N GLY A 2 7.14 -3.75 15.67
CA GLY A 2 6.03 -2.90 15.22
C GLY A 2 6.45 -1.46 14.94
N SER A 3 7.77 -1.20 14.87
CA SER A 3 8.33 0.12 14.61
C SER A 3 8.26 0.55 13.14
N ARG A 4 8.04 -0.40 12.22
CA ARG A 4 7.94 -0.09 10.79
C ARG A 4 6.69 0.71 10.49
N THR A 5 6.92 1.95 10.08
CA THR A 5 5.88 2.91 9.71
C THR A 5 6.17 3.43 8.31
N LEU A 6 5.15 3.39 7.47
CA LEU A 6 5.15 3.98 6.15
C LEU A 6 4.20 5.17 6.20
N ILE A 7 4.73 6.35 5.86
CA ILE A 7 3.96 7.58 5.76
C ILE A 7 3.95 8.00 4.29
N MET A 8 2.75 8.22 3.75
CA MET A 8 2.58 8.71 2.39
C MET A 8 1.78 10.00 2.41
N TRP A 9 2.31 10.99 1.71
CA TRP A 9 1.55 12.12 1.23
C TRP A 9 1.48 12.01 -0.28
N HIS A 10 0.28 12.11 -0.82
CA HIS A 10 0.11 12.07 -2.26
C HIS A 10 -0.85 13.15 -2.71
N ASP A 11 -0.34 13.99 -3.60
CA ASP A 11 -1.14 14.92 -4.39
C ASP A 11 -1.30 14.34 -5.80
N LEU A 12 -2.49 13.84 -6.10
CA LEU A 12 -2.86 13.39 -7.44
C LEU A 12 -3.49 14.57 -8.20
N PHE A 13 -2.65 15.53 -8.58
CA PHE A 13 -3.06 16.76 -9.23
C PHE A 13 -4.02 16.55 -10.41
N ALA A 14 -3.74 15.55 -11.26
CA ALA A 14 -4.54 15.22 -12.44
C ALA A 14 -6.01 14.88 -12.14
N ARG A 15 -6.32 14.51 -10.89
CA ARG A 15 -7.69 14.23 -10.42
C ARG A 15 -8.14 15.15 -9.30
N ASN A 16 -7.30 16.12 -8.90
CA ASN A 16 -7.50 16.98 -7.74
C ASN A 16 -7.91 16.17 -6.49
N LEU A 17 -7.11 15.14 -6.21
CA LEU A 17 -7.25 14.26 -5.04
C LEU A 17 -6.00 14.39 -4.17
N GLN A 18 -6.17 14.47 -2.85
CA GLN A 18 -5.04 14.49 -1.91
C GLN A 18 -5.24 13.44 -0.83
N TYR A 19 -4.18 12.69 -0.54
CA TYR A 19 -4.18 11.58 0.39
C TYR A 19 -3.05 11.70 1.39
N THR A 20 -3.37 11.46 2.66
CA THR A 20 -2.39 11.26 3.72
C THR A 20 -2.61 9.89 4.31
N VAL A 21 -1.55 9.09 4.41
CA VAL A 21 -1.59 7.73 4.96
C VAL A 21 -0.48 7.57 5.99
N VAL A 22 -0.81 6.96 7.12
CA VAL A 22 0.15 6.41 8.07
C VAL A 22 -0.19 4.93 8.23
N LEU A 23 0.71 4.05 7.80
CA LEU A 23 0.55 2.60 7.85
C LEU A 23 1.63 2.01 8.74
N ARG A 24 1.24 1.15 9.68
CA ARG A 24 2.17 0.41 10.54
C ARG A 24 2.08 -1.07 10.29
N ALA A 25 3.22 -1.74 10.39
CA ALA A 25 3.31 -3.18 10.23
C ALA A 25 4.17 -3.85 11.30
N ALA A 26 3.89 -5.13 11.52
CA ALA A 26 4.65 -5.99 12.39
C ALA A 26 6.06 -6.27 11.82
N ALA A 27 6.89 -6.99 12.58
CA ALA A 27 8.25 -7.31 12.16
C ALA A 27 8.34 -8.08 10.83
N ASN A 28 7.30 -8.83 10.48
CA ASN A 28 7.17 -9.57 9.22
C ASN A 28 6.43 -8.77 8.12
N PHE A 29 6.18 -7.47 8.32
CA PHE A 29 5.37 -6.58 7.47
C PHE A 29 3.88 -6.92 7.39
N ARG A 30 3.35 -7.83 8.22
CA ARG A 30 1.91 -7.97 8.36
C ARG A 30 1.32 -6.65 8.89
N PRO A 31 0.28 -6.07 8.27
CA PRO A 31 -0.30 -4.82 8.74
C PRO A 31 -0.83 -4.92 10.17
N LEU A 32 -0.68 -3.83 10.92
CA LEU A 32 -1.20 -3.67 12.28
C LEU A 32 -2.32 -2.62 12.32
N GLU A 33 -2.07 -1.46 11.72
CA GLU A 33 -3.03 -0.36 11.70
C GLU A 33 -2.74 0.59 10.53
N ALA A 34 -3.75 1.34 10.13
CA ALA A 34 -3.59 2.46 9.20
C ALA A 34 -4.49 3.64 9.58
N PHE A 35 -3.96 4.85 9.53
CA PHE A 35 -4.73 6.08 9.45
C PHE A 35 -4.69 6.61 8.03
N THR A 36 -5.82 7.09 7.53
CA THR A 36 -5.93 7.70 6.20
C THR A 36 -6.76 8.98 6.26
N SER A 37 -6.45 9.94 5.40
CA SER A 37 -7.21 11.16 5.18
C SER A 37 -7.33 11.41 3.68
N TYR A 38 -8.54 11.61 3.19
CA TYR A 38 -8.85 11.76 1.78
C TYR A 38 -9.51 13.10 1.50
N TRP A 39 -9.04 13.76 0.45
CA TRP A 39 -9.63 14.95 -0.12
C TRP A 39 -9.87 14.72 -1.60
N SER A 40 -10.97 15.28 -2.09
CA SER A 40 -11.39 15.19 -3.49
C SER A 40 -11.76 16.58 -4.02
N PRO A 41 -12.11 16.71 -5.31
CA PRO A 41 -12.56 17.99 -5.85
C PRO A 41 -13.76 18.58 -5.10
N GLY A 42 -14.59 17.73 -4.49
CA GLY A 42 -15.73 18.13 -3.66
C GLY A 42 -15.39 18.49 -2.21
N GLY A 43 -14.10 18.50 -1.84
CA GLY A 43 -13.62 18.80 -0.49
C GLY A 43 -13.21 17.57 0.32
N PHE A 44 -13.20 17.73 1.64
CA PHE A 44 -12.83 16.68 2.59
C PHE A 44 -13.77 15.48 2.43
N LYS A 45 -13.19 14.33 2.10
CA LYS A 45 -13.92 13.10 1.82
C LYS A 45 -14.13 12.27 3.07
N GLY A 46 -13.11 12.20 3.91
CA GLY A 46 -13.15 11.51 5.19
C GLY A 46 -11.77 11.11 5.68
N THR A 47 -11.74 10.66 6.93
CA THR A 47 -10.61 10.00 7.57
C THR A 47 -11.01 8.61 8.00
N THR A 48 -10.10 7.66 7.88
CA THR A 48 -10.36 6.27 8.29
C THR A 48 -9.24 5.76 9.17
N LEU A 49 -9.61 5.18 10.32
CA LEU A 49 -8.74 4.36 11.16
C LEU A 49 -9.03 2.88 10.89
N ILE A 50 -8.00 2.10 10.64
CA ILE A 50 -8.05 0.65 10.45
C ILE A 50 -7.17 0.02 11.52
N THR A 51 -7.67 -1.02 12.20
CA THR A 51 -6.92 -1.84 13.15
C THR A 51 -7.05 -3.31 12.79
N VAL A 52 -5.93 -4.04 12.76
CA VAL A 52 -5.92 -5.48 12.48
C VAL A 52 -5.81 -6.26 13.79
N ASN A 53 -6.89 -6.92 14.18
CA ASN A 53 -7.03 -7.66 15.44
C ASN A 53 -7.03 -9.17 15.18
N GLY A 54 -5.84 -9.74 15.00
CA GLY A 54 -5.71 -11.16 14.67
C GLY A 54 -6.34 -11.47 13.31
N ASP A 55 -7.48 -12.15 13.32
CA ASP A 55 -8.24 -12.56 12.14
C ASP A 55 -9.38 -11.60 11.75
N THR A 56 -9.44 -10.42 12.37
CA THR A 56 -10.36 -9.34 11.96
C THR A 56 -9.63 -8.06 11.58
N VAL A 57 -10.30 -7.26 10.75
CA VAL A 57 -10.04 -5.85 10.54
C VAL A 57 -11.22 -5.08 11.08
N ASP A 58 -10.95 -4.14 11.99
CA ASP A 58 -11.89 -3.14 12.45
C ASP A 58 -11.57 -1.82 11.77
N MET A 59 -12.60 -1.16 11.24
CA MET A 59 -12.50 0.09 10.53
C MET A 59 -13.52 1.08 11.07
N GLU A 60 -13.06 2.32 11.29
CA GLU A 60 -13.91 3.46 11.61
C GLU A 60 -13.58 4.60 10.66
N SER A 61 -14.58 5.06 9.90
CA SER A 61 -14.47 6.17 8.98
C SER A 61 -15.33 7.33 9.44
N HIS A 62 -14.78 8.53 9.41
CA HIS A 62 -15.46 9.79 9.71
C HIS A 62 -15.45 10.70 8.48
N GLY A 63 -16.57 11.31 8.15
CA GLY A 63 -16.63 12.26 7.05
C GLY A 63 -17.95 13.03 7.01
N PRO A 64 -18.19 13.82 5.96
CA PRO A 64 -19.41 14.63 5.82
C PRO A 64 -20.72 13.84 5.85
N LEU A 65 -20.66 12.54 5.55
CA LEU A 65 -21.83 11.63 5.59
C LEU A 65 -22.06 11.00 6.96
N GLY A 66 -21.25 11.35 7.96
CA GLY A 66 -21.29 10.78 9.31
C GLY A 66 -20.17 9.77 9.56
N THR A 67 -20.38 8.95 10.59
CA THR A 67 -19.43 7.91 11.03
C THR A 67 -19.90 6.55 10.55
N PHE A 68 -18.98 5.74 10.03
CA PHE A 68 -19.22 4.40 9.53
C PHE A 68 -18.23 3.44 10.16
N THR A 69 -18.72 2.30 10.63
CA THR A 69 -17.87 1.25 11.20
C THR A 69 -18.05 -0.06 10.45
N GLN A 70 -16.97 -0.83 10.34
CA GLN A 70 -17.00 -2.18 9.80
C GLN A 70 -16.05 -3.09 10.57
N THR A 71 -16.47 -4.33 10.78
CA THR A 71 -15.60 -5.42 11.23
C THR A 71 -15.68 -6.53 10.19
N VAL A 72 -14.53 -6.96 9.66
CA VAL A 72 -14.46 -7.96 8.59
C VAL A 72 -13.44 -9.03 8.95
N LYS A 73 -13.77 -10.31 8.72
CA LYS A 73 -12.82 -11.42 8.86
C LYS A 73 -11.76 -11.39 7.75
N VAL A 74 -10.51 -11.64 8.10
CA VAL A 74 -9.35 -11.54 7.22
C VAL A 74 -8.42 -12.74 7.39
N PRO A 75 -7.69 -13.15 6.33
CA PRO A 75 -6.71 -14.22 6.44
C PRO A 75 -5.42 -13.73 7.12
N GLU A 76 -4.52 -14.67 7.41
CA GLU A 76 -3.17 -14.36 7.88
C GLU A 76 -2.41 -13.49 6.86
N LYS A 77 -2.46 -13.87 5.58
CA LYS A 77 -1.87 -13.16 4.43
C LYS A 77 -2.75 -11.98 4.02
N LEU A 78 -2.78 -10.97 4.88
CA LEU A 78 -3.50 -9.72 4.67
C LEU A 78 -2.55 -8.61 4.21
N SER A 79 -3.02 -7.75 3.32
CA SER A 79 -2.44 -6.44 3.05
C SER A 79 -3.50 -5.34 3.22
N LEU A 80 -3.06 -4.09 3.40
CA LEU A 80 -3.94 -2.90 3.44
C LEU A 80 -3.69 -2.06 2.19
N GLY A 81 -4.74 -1.83 1.40
CA GLY A 81 -4.68 -0.99 0.20
C GLY A 81 -5.28 0.38 0.49
N THR A 82 -4.45 1.36 0.85
CA THR A 82 -4.92 2.68 1.30
C THR A 82 -5.03 3.73 0.18
N HIS A 83 -4.65 3.40 -1.07
CA HIS A 83 -4.63 4.33 -2.23
C HIS A 83 -3.68 5.53 -2.01
N PRO A 84 -2.79 5.90 -2.96
CA PRO A 84 -2.83 5.71 -4.42
C PRO A 84 -1.68 4.89 -5.00
N VAL A 85 -0.68 4.56 -4.20
CA VAL A 85 0.34 3.61 -4.60
C VAL A 85 -0.24 2.25 -4.28
N SER A 86 -1.18 1.81 -5.12
CA SER A 86 -1.86 0.50 -5.05
C SER A 86 -0.90 -0.70 -5.26
N GLY A 87 0.39 -0.47 -5.08
CA GLY A 87 1.51 -1.37 -5.33
C GLY A 87 2.76 -0.95 -4.54
N ASP A 88 2.62 -0.48 -3.29
CA ASP A 88 3.78 -0.39 -2.41
C ASP A 88 4.42 -1.77 -2.18
N GLY A 89 5.68 -1.79 -1.74
CA GLY A 89 6.41 -3.05 -1.59
C GLY A 89 5.91 -3.93 -0.43
N TRP A 90 5.08 -3.42 0.48
CA TRP A 90 4.55 -4.20 1.60
C TRP A 90 3.45 -5.16 1.15
N HIS A 91 2.80 -4.94 0.00
CA HIS A 91 1.86 -5.90 -0.58
C HIS A 91 2.47 -7.29 -0.87
N THR A 92 3.80 -7.39 -0.98
CA THR A 92 4.51 -8.64 -1.26
C THR A 92 5.13 -9.27 -0.01
N TRP A 93 4.71 -8.87 1.20
CA TRP A 93 5.37 -9.28 2.44
C TRP A 93 5.44 -10.80 2.68
N TYR A 94 4.41 -11.51 2.22
CA TYR A 94 4.26 -12.95 2.34
C TYR A 94 4.76 -13.72 1.11
N ASP A 95 5.61 -13.09 0.29
CA ASP A 95 6.26 -13.71 -0.85
C ASP A 95 7.02 -14.99 -0.44
N ASP A 96 6.68 -16.10 -1.09
CA ASP A 96 7.47 -17.32 -1.05
C ASP A 96 8.41 -17.37 -2.28
N PRO A 97 9.72 -17.14 -2.10
CA PRO A 97 10.68 -17.12 -3.21
C PRO A 97 10.86 -18.49 -3.90
N LYS A 98 10.32 -19.57 -3.33
CA LYS A 98 10.32 -20.91 -3.95
C LYS A 98 9.07 -21.17 -4.79
N ALA A 99 8.03 -20.34 -4.66
CA ALA A 99 6.82 -20.49 -5.43
C ALA A 99 7.12 -20.24 -6.92
N LYS A 100 6.49 -21.04 -7.79
CA LYS A 100 6.56 -20.86 -9.24
C LYS A 100 5.28 -20.18 -9.71
N GLY A 101 5.40 -19.06 -10.40
CA GLY A 101 4.27 -18.32 -10.96
C GLY A 101 3.47 -17.52 -9.93
N VAL A 102 2.20 -17.27 -10.26
CA VAL A 102 1.32 -16.37 -9.49
C VAL A 102 0.95 -16.95 -8.12
N GLN A 103 1.26 -16.21 -7.06
CA GLN A 103 0.82 -16.48 -5.69
C GLN A 103 -0.54 -15.82 -5.43
N LYS A 104 -1.57 -16.61 -5.09
CA LYS A 104 -2.99 -16.18 -4.99
C LYS A 104 -3.62 -16.30 -3.60
N SER A 105 -2.81 -16.53 -2.57
CA SER A 105 -3.29 -16.85 -1.22
C SER A 105 -3.53 -15.63 -0.33
N GLY A 106 -3.25 -14.42 -0.81
CA GLY A 106 -3.40 -13.19 -0.05
C GLY A 106 -4.73 -12.50 -0.30
N MET A 107 -5.11 -11.64 0.63
CA MET A 107 -6.20 -10.67 0.46
C MET A 107 -5.70 -9.27 0.77
N THR A 108 -6.26 -8.28 0.08
CA THR A 108 -6.07 -6.85 0.39
C THR A 108 -7.38 -6.30 0.92
N TYR A 109 -7.36 -5.70 2.10
CA TYR A 109 -8.44 -4.83 2.56
C TYR A 109 -8.19 -3.43 1.99
N GLY A 110 -8.86 -3.13 0.88
CA GLY A 110 -8.67 -1.92 0.10
C GLY A 110 -9.70 -0.85 0.45
N LEU A 111 -9.26 0.36 0.73
CA LEU A 111 -10.12 1.55 0.78
C LEU A 111 -10.28 2.12 -0.63
N ASP A 112 -11.52 2.37 -1.04
CA ASP A 112 -11.82 3.15 -2.24
C ASP A 112 -12.33 4.53 -1.80
N PRO A 113 -11.49 5.57 -1.84
CA PRO A 113 -11.94 6.91 -1.51
C PRO A 113 -12.89 7.48 -2.56
N GLY A 114 -12.87 6.98 -3.80
CA GLY A 114 -13.70 7.45 -4.92
C GLY A 114 -13.61 8.97 -5.19
N GLY A 115 -14.34 9.41 -6.21
CA GLY A 115 -14.65 10.84 -6.41
C GLY A 115 -16.10 11.20 -6.06
N ASP A 116 -16.95 10.18 -5.88
CA ASP A 116 -18.38 10.33 -5.60
C ASP A 116 -18.60 10.74 -4.15
N MET A 117 -18.90 12.02 -3.91
CA MET A 117 -19.11 12.59 -2.57
C MET A 117 -20.31 12.00 -1.81
N SER A 118 -21.22 11.28 -2.47
CA SER A 118 -22.38 10.67 -1.78
C SER A 118 -22.10 9.29 -1.18
N ARG A 119 -20.86 8.78 -1.26
CA ARG A 119 -20.46 7.49 -0.66
C ARG A 119 -19.46 7.68 0.48
N PRO A 120 -19.51 6.92 1.58
CA PRO A 120 -18.46 6.97 2.59
C PRO A 120 -17.17 6.31 2.09
N VAL A 121 -16.05 6.60 2.76
CA VAL A 121 -14.80 5.84 2.58
C VAL A 121 -14.92 4.57 3.42
N VAL A 122 -15.06 3.43 2.76
CA VAL A 122 -15.18 2.13 3.41
C VAL A 122 -14.31 1.11 2.70
N GLY A 123 -13.97 0.03 3.40
CA GLY A 123 -13.07 -0.99 2.85
C GLY A 123 -13.79 -2.17 2.23
N LEU A 124 -13.12 -2.78 1.26
CA LEU A 124 -13.51 -4.04 0.64
C LEU A 124 -12.35 -5.03 0.70
N LEU A 125 -12.65 -6.28 1.02
CA LEU A 125 -11.67 -7.36 0.89
C LEU A 125 -11.65 -7.87 -0.55
N VAL A 126 -10.48 -7.81 -1.18
CA VAL A 126 -10.26 -8.28 -2.56
C VAL A 126 -9.09 -9.25 -2.62
N PRO A 127 -9.12 -10.26 -3.53
CA PRO A 127 -7.97 -11.13 -3.73
C PRO A 127 -6.71 -10.34 -4.08
N GLN A 128 -5.63 -10.61 -3.34
CA GLN A 128 -4.31 -10.09 -3.64
C GLN A 128 -3.49 -11.21 -4.27
N GLN A 129 -2.93 -10.89 -5.43
CA GLN A 129 -2.06 -11.81 -6.13
C GLN A 129 -0.84 -11.07 -6.67
N PHE A 130 0.29 -11.77 -6.69
CA PHE A 130 1.49 -11.29 -7.35
C PHE A 130 2.33 -12.46 -7.84
N GLU A 131 3.23 -12.18 -8.77
CA GLU A 131 4.26 -13.10 -9.24
C GLU A 131 5.62 -12.47 -8.94
N ASN A 132 6.53 -13.24 -8.35
CA ASN A 132 7.93 -12.84 -8.19
C ASN A 132 8.68 -13.20 -9.49
N LEU A 133 9.14 -12.19 -10.21
CA LEU A 133 9.84 -12.31 -11.49
C LEU A 133 11.36 -12.38 -11.33
N GLY A 134 11.84 -12.32 -10.09
CA GLY A 134 13.25 -12.48 -9.73
C GLY A 134 13.95 -11.16 -9.44
N LYS A 135 15.26 -11.25 -9.25
CA LYS A 135 16.11 -10.09 -8.97
C LYS A 135 16.36 -9.32 -10.26
N GLU A 136 16.24 -8.01 -10.18
CA GLU A 136 16.52 -7.10 -11.29
C GLU A 136 17.24 -5.86 -10.78
N LYS A 137 18.32 -5.48 -11.46
CA LYS A 137 19.03 -4.24 -11.20
C LYS A 137 18.45 -3.15 -12.09
N ILE A 138 17.85 -2.12 -11.49
CA ILE A 138 17.22 -1.02 -12.23
C ILE A 138 17.86 0.32 -11.90
N THR A 139 17.77 1.25 -12.84
CA THR A 139 18.18 2.65 -12.65
C THR A 139 16.97 3.56 -12.78
N VAL A 140 16.80 4.43 -11.79
CA VAL A 140 15.80 5.51 -11.74
C VAL A 140 16.51 6.82 -11.42
N ARG A 141 15.76 7.92 -11.31
CA ARG A 141 16.33 9.24 -10.98
C ARG A 141 17.06 9.27 -9.64
N ALA A 142 16.57 8.54 -8.64
CA ALA A 142 17.23 8.42 -7.34
C ALA A 142 18.54 7.59 -7.34
N GLY A 143 18.89 6.93 -8.44
CA GLY A 143 20.08 6.09 -8.55
C GLY A 143 19.81 4.68 -9.06
N THR A 144 20.74 3.78 -8.81
CA THR A 144 20.69 2.38 -9.24
C THR A 144 20.52 1.45 -8.05
N PHE A 145 19.56 0.52 -8.14
CA PHE A 145 19.17 -0.35 -7.03
C PHE A 145 19.11 -1.81 -7.48
N ASP A 146 19.57 -2.72 -6.62
CA ASP A 146 19.29 -4.15 -6.74
C ASP A 146 17.91 -4.43 -6.13
N THR A 147 16.95 -4.82 -6.96
CA THR A 147 15.54 -4.97 -6.58
C THR A 147 15.03 -6.38 -6.81
N VAL A 148 13.86 -6.67 -6.27
CA VAL A 148 13.02 -7.80 -6.71
C VAL A 148 11.89 -7.24 -7.57
N HIS A 149 11.72 -7.78 -8.77
CA HIS A 149 10.65 -7.42 -9.68
C HIS A 149 9.44 -8.30 -9.41
N TYR A 150 8.29 -7.67 -9.19
CA TYR A 150 7.00 -8.33 -9.00
C TYR A 150 6.01 -7.88 -10.06
N LYS A 151 5.16 -8.81 -10.50
CA LYS A 151 3.92 -8.47 -11.21
C LYS A 151 2.75 -8.55 -10.24
N VAL A 152 2.28 -7.40 -9.78
CA VAL A 152 1.21 -7.27 -8.78
C VAL A 152 -0.16 -7.15 -9.47
N ALA A 153 -1.13 -7.89 -8.94
CA ALA A 153 -2.51 -8.01 -9.44
C ALA A 153 -2.62 -8.36 -10.94
N GLY A 154 -1.55 -8.86 -11.57
CA GLY A 154 -1.47 -9.07 -13.02
C GLY A 154 -1.42 -7.79 -13.85
N ALA A 155 -1.39 -6.61 -13.21
CA ALA A 155 -1.62 -5.32 -13.87
C ALA A 155 -0.45 -4.33 -13.71
N SER A 156 0.30 -4.41 -12.61
CA SER A 156 1.41 -3.50 -12.34
C SER A 156 2.73 -4.26 -12.18
N ASP A 157 3.75 -3.80 -12.88
CA ASP A 157 5.14 -4.18 -12.63
C ASP A 157 5.68 -3.31 -11.48
N THR A 158 6.27 -3.93 -10.47
CA THR A 158 6.70 -3.27 -9.23
C THR A 158 8.11 -3.73 -8.87
N TRP A 159 9.05 -2.80 -8.71
CA TRP A 159 10.42 -3.08 -8.32
C TRP A 159 10.65 -2.65 -6.88
N VAL A 160 11.01 -3.61 -6.04
CA VAL A 160 11.05 -3.46 -4.59
C VAL A 160 12.47 -3.66 -4.08
N LEU A 161 12.97 -2.69 -3.32
CA LEU A 161 14.23 -2.78 -2.60
C LEU A 161 14.03 -3.50 -1.26
N MET A 162 14.84 -4.53 -1.05
CA MET A 162 14.86 -5.36 0.15
C MET A 162 15.92 -4.86 1.15
N PRO A 163 15.81 -5.15 2.46
CA PRO A 163 14.75 -5.92 3.13
C PRO A 163 13.53 -5.09 3.54
N ASP A 164 13.60 -3.76 3.48
CA ASP A 164 12.56 -2.86 3.99
C ASP A 164 11.34 -2.71 3.07
N ARG A 165 11.39 -3.37 1.91
CA ARG A 165 10.31 -3.44 0.92
C ARG A 165 9.91 -2.05 0.41
N ILE A 166 10.93 -1.25 0.09
CA ILE A 166 10.76 0.11 -0.42
C ILE A 166 10.45 0.04 -1.92
N LEU A 167 9.40 0.74 -2.35
CA LEU A 167 9.06 0.84 -3.76
C LEU A 167 10.06 1.73 -4.49
N ILE A 168 10.78 1.16 -5.48
CA ILE A 168 11.71 1.92 -6.33
C ILE A 168 11.04 2.39 -7.61
N LYS A 169 10.22 1.53 -8.21
CA LYS A 169 9.48 1.83 -9.44
C LYS A 169 8.18 1.03 -9.48
N MET A 170 7.14 1.63 -10.05
CA MET A 170 5.93 0.92 -10.44
C MET A 170 5.52 1.35 -11.85
N SER A 171 5.13 0.40 -12.69
CA SER A 171 4.64 0.66 -14.04
C SER A 171 3.29 -0.03 -14.25
N MET A 172 2.30 0.75 -14.67
CA MET A 172 0.99 0.29 -15.12
C MET A 172 0.85 0.64 -16.61
N LYS A 173 1.58 -0.08 -17.47
CA LYS A 173 1.68 0.21 -18.91
C LYS A 173 0.32 0.36 -19.60
N SER A 174 -0.66 -0.47 -19.25
CA SER A 174 -2.02 -0.40 -19.83
C SER A 174 -2.76 0.90 -19.51
N ARG A 175 -2.33 1.64 -18.49
CA ARG A 175 -2.87 2.93 -18.07
C ARG A 175 -1.94 4.10 -18.42
N GLY A 176 -0.76 3.84 -18.95
CA GLY A 176 0.26 4.87 -19.19
C GLY A 176 0.72 5.57 -17.90
N ILE A 177 0.74 4.86 -16.77
CA ILE A 177 1.14 5.40 -15.47
C ILE A 177 2.45 4.76 -15.03
N ASP A 178 3.44 5.59 -14.73
CA ASP A 178 4.71 5.18 -14.13
C ASP A 178 4.99 6.01 -12.88
N TYR A 179 5.42 5.33 -11.83
CA TYR A 179 5.97 5.94 -10.62
C TYR A 179 7.43 5.53 -10.51
N GLU A 180 8.30 6.50 -10.29
CA GLU A 180 9.73 6.28 -10.12
C GLU A 180 10.23 7.04 -8.92
N LEU A 181 11.10 6.40 -8.15
CA LEU A 181 11.81 7.05 -7.06
C LEU A 181 12.76 8.11 -7.63
N VAL A 182 12.59 9.33 -7.14
CA VAL A 182 13.32 10.51 -7.62
C VAL A 182 14.47 10.91 -6.71
N GLU A 183 14.27 10.73 -5.41
CA GLU A 183 15.24 10.99 -4.36
C GLU A 183 15.14 9.87 -3.33
N PHE A 184 16.26 9.51 -2.74
CA PHE A 184 16.33 8.50 -1.70
C PHE A 184 17.26 8.98 -0.60
N ALA A 185 16.71 9.15 0.59
CA ALA A 185 17.45 9.45 1.80
C ALA A 185 17.27 8.31 2.78
N SER A 186 18.36 7.66 3.16
CA SER A 186 18.39 6.67 4.26
C SER A 186 18.95 7.35 5.50
N GLY A 187 18.23 7.28 6.61
CA GLY A 187 18.80 7.61 7.93
C GLY A 187 19.70 6.47 8.39
N ASP A 188 20.93 6.78 8.80
CA ASP A 188 21.74 5.82 9.56
C ASP A 188 21.27 5.87 11.01
N ASN A 189 20.46 4.89 11.43
CA ASN A 189 20.01 4.75 12.82
C ASN A 189 21.07 4.05 13.70
N SER A 190 22.32 3.94 13.23
CA SER A 190 23.42 3.30 13.97
C SER A 190 23.77 4.02 15.29
N GLU A 191 23.44 5.30 15.44
CA GLU A 191 23.71 6.08 16.66
C GLU A 191 22.57 6.09 17.69
N ALA A 192 21.43 5.45 17.41
CA ALA A 192 20.32 5.33 18.36
C ALA A 192 20.32 3.94 19.03
N ARG A 193 21.31 3.66 19.87
CA ARG A 193 21.32 2.51 20.80
C ARG A 193 21.88 2.90 22.16
#